data_AF-A0A366IFG0-F1
#
_entry.id   AF-A0A366IFG0-F1
#
_cell.length_a   1.000
_cell.length_b   1.000
_cell.length_c   1.000
_cell.angle_alpha   90.00
_cell.angle_beta   90.00
_cell.angle_gamma   90.00
#
_symmetry.space_group_name_H-M   'P 1'
#
loop_
_entity.id
_entity.type
_entity.pdbx_description
1 polymer ?
#
loop_
_entity_poly.entity_id
_entity_poly.type
_entity_poly.pdbx_seq_one_letter_code
_entity_poly.pdbx_strand_id
1 'polypeptide(L)'
;MGADLENLLDRRNEILKKVIANIQSWDGEIETGIGLIEENKIEFDQVIKITEAVKEEQGSYAEDEVYRTNINILSTAQRELMESLQKKKANLVGAMKQVKKRNNVVDSYISVSKRAIFIDKDI
;
A
#
# COMPACT_ATOMS: atom_id res chain seq x y z
N MET A 1 33.78 -17.98 -15.04
CA MET A 1 32.31 -18.13 -15.04
C MET A 1 31.69 -17.99 -13.64
N GLY A 2 32.39 -18.21 -12.52
CA GLY A 2 31.76 -18.09 -11.18
C GLY A 2 31.49 -16.67 -10.66
N ALA A 3 32.39 -15.71 -10.93
CA ALA A 3 32.31 -14.37 -10.31
C ALA A 3 31.12 -13.51 -10.81
N ASP A 4 30.67 -13.72 -12.05
CA ASP A 4 29.57 -12.92 -12.62
C ASP A 4 28.21 -13.37 -12.08
N LEU A 5 28.02 -14.70 -11.96
CA LEU A 5 26.84 -15.29 -11.33
C LEU A 5 26.74 -14.92 -9.84
N GLU A 6 27.85 -14.97 -9.11
CA GLU A 6 27.89 -14.59 -7.69
C GLU A 6 27.51 -13.11 -7.50
N ASN A 7 28.03 -12.22 -8.33
CA ASN A 7 27.65 -10.80 -8.32
C ASN A 7 26.16 -10.58 -8.62
N LEU A 8 25.57 -11.33 -9.55
CA LEU A 8 24.14 -11.25 -9.86
C LEU A 8 23.29 -11.70 -8.67
N LEU A 9 23.65 -12.81 -8.02
CA LEU A 9 22.93 -13.35 -6.85
C LEU A 9 22.99 -12.40 -5.66
N ASP A 10 24.17 -11.84 -5.38
CA ASP A 10 24.35 -10.84 -4.33
C ASP A 10 23.54 -9.59 -4.62
N ARG A 11 23.62 -9.07 -5.85
CA ARG A 11 22.87 -7.88 -6.25
C ARG A 11 21.36 -8.06 -6.12
N ARG A 12 20.84 -9.24 -6.52
CA ARG A 12 19.42 -9.60 -6.32
C ARG A 12 19.04 -9.52 -4.85
N ASN A 13 19.86 -10.11 -3.98
CA ASN A 13 19.60 -10.14 -2.53
C ASN A 13 19.71 -8.75 -1.88
N GLU A 14 20.63 -7.89 -2.34
CA GLU A 14 20.73 -6.51 -1.89
C GLU A 14 19.47 -5.70 -2.22
N ILE A 15 18.96 -5.83 -3.46
CA ILE A 15 17.74 -5.14 -3.89
C ILE A 15 16.56 -5.59 -3.03
N LEU A 16 16.41 -6.89 -2.78
CA LEU A 16 15.36 -7.40 -1.91
C LEU A 16 15.45 -6.84 -0.49
N LYS A 17 16.65 -6.80 0.11
CA LYS A 17 16.86 -6.21 1.44
C LYS A 17 16.51 -4.72 1.47
N LYS A 18 16.89 -3.97 0.44
CA LYS A 18 16.55 -2.55 0.30
C LYS A 18 15.03 -2.35 0.28
N VAL A 19 14.32 -3.12 -0.54
CA VAL A 19 12.85 -3.03 -0.63
C VAL A 19 12.20 -3.39 0.72
N ILE A 20 12.67 -4.43 1.39
CA ILE A 20 12.17 -4.82 2.72
C ILE A 20 12.35 -3.66 3.72
N ALA A 21 13.55 -3.06 3.77
CA ALA A 21 13.82 -1.94 4.66
C ALA A 21 12.95 -0.71 4.34
N ASN A 22 12.70 -0.41 3.07
CA ASN A 22 11.83 0.67 2.64
C ASN A 22 10.38 0.45 3.13
N ILE A 23 9.85 -0.77 3.01
CA ILE A 23 8.49 -1.08 3.48
C ILE A 23 8.42 -1.04 5.01
N GLN A 24 9.43 -1.57 5.70
CA GLN A 24 9.46 -1.60 7.17
C GLN A 24 9.65 -0.22 7.82
N SER A 25 10.26 0.73 7.10
CA SER A 25 10.44 2.12 7.55
C SER A 25 9.27 3.04 7.22
N TRP A 26 8.20 2.50 6.62
CA TRP A 26 7.01 3.28 6.29
C TRP A 26 6.38 3.92 7.53
N ASP A 27 6.07 5.21 7.43
CA ASP A 27 5.45 6.02 8.50
C ASP A 27 3.96 5.73 8.73
N GLY A 28 3.37 4.87 7.89
CA GLY A 28 1.96 4.51 7.95
C GLY A 28 1.05 5.44 7.16
N GLU A 29 1.53 6.53 6.56
CA GLU A 29 0.71 7.49 5.82
C GLU A 29 0.34 7.04 4.39
N ILE A 30 -0.83 7.49 3.91
CA ILE A 30 -1.35 7.01 2.62
C ILE A 30 -0.48 7.49 1.46
N GLU A 31 -0.09 8.76 1.45
CA GLU A 31 0.68 9.36 0.36
C GLU A 31 2.07 8.72 0.24
N THR A 32 2.76 8.58 1.37
CA THR A 32 4.06 7.88 1.46
C THR A 32 3.93 6.41 1.12
N GLY A 33 2.85 5.75 1.53
CA GLY A 33 2.60 4.34 1.21
C GLY A 33 2.36 4.09 -0.28
N ILE A 34 1.67 5.01 -0.97
CA ILE A 34 1.52 4.96 -2.43
C ILE A 34 2.87 5.20 -3.11
N GLY A 35 3.64 6.20 -2.66
CA GLY A 35 4.98 6.46 -3.18
C GLY A 35 5.91 5.24 -3.05
N LEU A 36 5.89 4.57 -1.90
CA LEU A 36 6.66 3.34 -1.69
C LEU A 36 6.27 2.22 -2.67
N ILE A 37 4.98 2.07 -3.02
CA ILE A 37 4.55 1.07 -4.00
C ILE A 37 5.12 1.38 -5.38
N GLU A 38 5.11 2.65 -5.79
CA GLU A 38 5.64 3.08 -7.09
C GLU A 38 7.16 2.93 -7.17
N GLU A 39 7.88 3.33 -6.13
CA GLU A 39 9.34 3.18 -6.04
C GLU A 39 9.77 1.71 -6.05
N ASN A 40 9.10 0.88 -5.25
CA ASN A 40 9.43 -0.55 -5.16
C ASN A 40 9.15 -1.30 -6.47
N LYS A 41 8.25 -0.81 -7.32
CA LYS A 41 8.00 -1.39 -8.65
C LYS A 41 9.26 -1.41 -9.51
N ILE A 42 10.04 -0.32 -9.50
CA ILE A 42 11.29 -0.21 -10.25
C ILE A 42 12.29 -1.25 -9.75
N GLU A 43 12.36 -1.46 -8.44
CA GLU A 43 13.25 -2.44 -7.83
C GLU A 43 12.82 -3.89 -8.15
N PHE A 44 11.51 -4.18 -8.21
CA PHE A 44 11.03 -5.49 -8.64
C PHE A 44 11.36 -5.79 -10.10
N ASP A 45 11.24 -4.81 -10.98
CA ASP A 45 11.64 -4.97 -12.37
C ASP A 45 13.14 -5.30 -12.49
N GLN A 46 13.98 -4.76 -11.60
CA GLN A 46 15.41 -5.12 -11.54
C GLN A 46 15.62 -6.54 -11.02
N VAL A 47 14.91 -6.97 -9.96
CA VAL A 47 14.99 -8.35 -9.43
C VAL A 47 14.58 -9.36 -10.51
N ILE A 48 13.53 -9.07 -11.29
CA ILE A 48 13.08 -9.94 -12.39
C ILE A 48 14.18 -10.08 -13.44
N LYS A 49 14.75 -8.96 -13.90
CA LYS A 49 15.85 -8.97 -14.88
C LYS A 49 17.06 -9.77 -14.41
N ILE A 50 17.47 -9.59 -13.16
CA ILE A 50 18.59 -10.34 -12.58
C ILE A 50 18.25 -11.83 -12.49
N THR A 51 17.03 -12.17 -12.11
CA THR A 51 16.56 -13.56 -12.02
C THR A 51 16.53 -14.24 -13.39
N GLU A 52 16.19 -13.50 -14.45
CA GLU A 52 16.29 -13.98 -15.83
C GLU A 52 17.75 -14.18 -16.26
N ALA A 53 18.64 -13.22 -15.99
CA ALA A 53 20.06 -13.35 -16.30
C ALA A 53 20.72 -14.54 -15.58
N VAL A 54 20.38 -14.77 -14.30
CA VAL A 54 20.82 -15.94 -13.53
C VAL A 54 20.37 -17.25 -14.19
N LYS A 55 19.13 -17.29 -14.70
CA LYS A 55 18.61 -18.46 -15.42
C LYS A 55 19.36 -18.68 -16.74
N GLU A 56 19.70 -17.63 -17.47
CA GLU A 56 20.48 -17.73 -18.71
C GLU A 56 21.89 -18.28 -18.46
N GLU A 57 22.55 -17.81 -17.40
CA GLU A 57 23.91 -18.24 -17.03
C GLU A 57 23.95 -19.66 -16.44
N GLN A 58 23.01 -20.02 -15.56
CA GLN A 58 23.05 -21.28 -14.79
C GLN A 58 22.09 -22.36 -15.32
N GLY A 59 21.22 -22.02 -16.28
CA GLY A 59 20.13 -22.89 -16.75
C GLY A 59 19.01 -23.11 -15.74
N SER A 60 19.05 -22.44 -14.58
CA SER A 60 18.06 -22.55 -13.50
C SER A 60 17.96 -21.24 -12.72
N TYR A 61 16.83 -21.03 -12.02
CA TYR A 61 16.53 -19.77 -11.32
C TYR A 61 17.35 -19.49 -10.05
N ALA A 62 18.24 -20.41 -9.65
CA ALA A 62 19.10 -20.30 -8.47
C ALA A 62 18.37 -19.72 -7.22
N GLU A 63 17.58 -20.58 -6.58
CA GLU A 63 16.86 -20.22 -5.35
C GLU A 63 17.60 -20.72 -4.13
N ASP A 64 18.51 -19.90 -3.59
CA ASP A 64 19.12 -20.18 -2.31
C ASP A 64 18.13 -19.90 -1.14
N GLU A 65 18.49 -20.38 0.05
CA GLU A 65 17.68 -20.21 1.26
C GLU A 65 17.50 -18.73 1.64
N VAL A 66 18.51 -17.90 1.36
CA VAL A 66 18.51 -16.46 1.65
C VAL A 66 17.46 -15.74 0.80
N TYR A 67 17.44 -16.03 -0.49
CA TYR A 67 16.49 -15.51 -1.46
C TYR A 67 15.06 -15.91 -1.09
N ARG A 68 14.82 -17.19 -0.77
CA ARG A 68 13.51 -17.67 -0.34
C ARG A 68 13.03 -16.97 0.93
N THR A 69 13.91 -16.82 1.90
CA THR A 69 13.63 -16.08 3.14
C THR A 69 13.26 -14.62 2.84
N ASN A 70 14.03 -13.94 2.01
CA ASN A 70 13.78 -12.55 1.63
C ASN A 70 12.44 -12.39 0.89
N ILE A 71 12.11 -13.29 -0.04
CA ILE A 71 10.82 -13.28 -0.75
C ILE A 71 9.64 -13.47 0.21
N ASN A 72 9.76 -14.36 1.20
CA ASN A 72 8.72 -14.58 2.20
C ASN A 72 8.51 -13.34 3.10
N ILE A 73 9.60 -12.73 3.57
CA ILE A 73 9.56 -11.49 4.36
C ILE A 73 8.92 -10.37 3.53
N LEU A 74 9.36 -10.20 2.30
CA LEU A 74 8.85 -9.18 1.38
C LEU A 74 7.35 -9.35 1.13
N SER A 75 6.90 -10.58 0.83
CA SER A 75 5.49 -10.90 0.58
C SER A 75 4.62 -10.56 1.80
N THR A 76 5.13 -10.83 3.00
CA THR A 76 4.44 -10.51 4.25
C THR A 76 4.35 -9.00 4.46
N ALA A 77 5.46 -8.29 4.31
CA ALA A 77 5.53 -6.84 4.47
C ALA A 77 4.63 -6.09 3.46
N GLN A 78 4.61 -6.52 2.20
CA GLN A 78 3.71 -5.97 1.18
C GLN A 78 2.24 -6.17 1.53
N ARG A 79 1.87 -7.35 2.03
CA ARG A 79 0.49 -7.63 2.42
C ARG A 79 0.05 -6.71 3.55
N GLU A 80 0.89 -6.52 4.56
CA GLU A 80 0.61 -5.62 5.69
C GLU A 80 0.46 -4.15 5.23
N LEU A 81 1.33 -3.67 4.34
CA LEU A 81 1.23 -2.35 3.72
C LEU A 81 -0.13 -2.17 3.02
N MET A 82 -0.49 -3.14 2.17
CA MET A 82 -1.74 -3.09 1.40
C MET A 82 -2.99 -3.15 2.30
N GLU A 83 -2.99 -4.01 3.31
CA GLU A 83 -4.09 -4.10 4.29
C GLU A 83 -4.24 -2.78 5.07
N SER A 84 -3.14 -2.16 5.48
CA SER A 84 -3.13 -0.87 6.18
C SER A 84 -3.70 0.25 5.31
N LEU A 85 -3.26 0.34 4.05
CA LEU A 85 -3.75 1.32 3.08
C LEU A 85 -5.25 1.14 2.79
N GLN A 86 -5.71 -0.11 2.62
CA GLN A 86 -7.13 -0.41 2.44
C GLN A 86 -7.97 0.00 3.65
N LYS A 87 -7.48 -0.25 4.87
CA LYS A 87 -8.15 0.18 6.10
C LYS A 87 -8.24 1.70 6.19
N LYS A 88 -7.16 2.42 5.89
CA LYS A 88 -7.16 3.89 5.87
C LYS A 88 -8.15 4.44 4.83
N LYS A 89 -8.21 3.85 3.62
CA LYS A 89 -9.22 4.19 2.60
C LYS A 89 -10.65 3.98 3.11
N ALA A 90 -10.93 2.84 3.73
CA ALA A 90 -12.26 2.54 4.27
C ALA A 90 -12.69 3.57 5.33
N ASN A 91 -11.78 3.97 6.21
CA ASN A 91 -12.02 5.00 7.22
C ASN A 91 -12.35 6.36 6.60
N LEU A 92 -11.60 6.80 5.57
CA LEU A 92 -11.88 8.03 4.83
C LEU A 92 -13.27 8.02 4.19
N VAL A 93 -13.64 6.91 3.54
CA VAL A 93 -14.98 6.75 2.94
C VAL A 93 -16.07 6.78 4.01
N GLY A 94 -15.83 6.16 5.17
CA GLY A 94 -16.72 6.22 6.32
C GLY A 94 -16.92 7.65 6.83
N ALA A 95 -15.84 8.40 7.02
CA ALA A 95 -15.88 9.81 7.43
C ALA A 95 -16.65 10.68 6.43
N MET A 96 -16.40 10.50 5.12
CA MET A 96 -17.15 11.21 4.08
C MET A 96 -18.65 10.92 4.12
N LYS A 97 -19.05 9.66 4.38
CA LYS A 97 -20.47 9.30 4.55
C LYS A 97 -21.09 9.98 5.78
N GLN A 98 -20.36 10.10 6.88
CA GLN A 98 -20.84 10.80 8.08
C GLN A 98 -21.01 12.30 7.84
N VAL A 99 -20.07 12.95 7.14
CA VAL A 99 -20.18 14.36 6.75
C VAL A 99 -21.43 14.59 5.89
N LYS A 100 -21.67 13.74 4.88
CA LYS A 100 -22.89 13.82 4.05
C LYS A 100 -24.17 13.66 4.87
N LYS A 101 -24.20 12.71 5.81
CA LYS A 101 -25.35 12.53 6.71
C LYS A 101 -25.59 13.77 7.58
N ARG A 102 -24.54 14.37 8.13
CA ARG A 102 -24.65 15.61 8.91
C ARG A 102 -25.22 16.75 8.09
N ASN A 103 -24.74 16.94 6.85
CA ASN A 103 -25.27 17.97 5.95
C ASN A 103 -26.77 17.75 5.69
N ASN A 104 -27.18 16.52 5.38
CA ASN A 104 -28.61 16.22 5.18
C ASN A 104 -29.48 16.53 6.41
N VAL A 105 -28.96 16.29 7.62
CA VAL A 105 -29.66 16.61 8.86
C VAL A 105 -29.76 18.13 9.06
N VAL A 106 -28.66 18.86 8.87
CA VAL A 106 -28.64 20.33 8.97
C VAL A 106 -29.57 20.97 7.93
N ASP A 107 -29.52 20.51 6.69
CA ASP A 107 -30.38 20.99 5.60
C ASP A 107 -31.86 20.71 5.91
N SER A 108 -32.16 19.54 6.50
CA SER A 108 -33.51 19.22 6.98
C SER A 108 -33.96 20.19 8.07
N TYR A 109 -33.15 20.45 9.11
CA TYR A 109 -33.49 21.40 10.17
C TYR A 109 -33.69 22.84 9.65
N ILE A 110 -32.89 23.29 8.67
CA ILE A 110 -33.03 24.62 8.04
C ILE A 110 -34.27 24.67 7.13
N SER A 111 -34.61 23.57 6.45
CA SER A 111 -35.83 23.49 5.64
C SER A 111 -37.11 23.45 6.50
N VAL A 112 -37.04 22.82 7.67
CA VAL A 112 -38.13 22.74 8.63
C VAL A 112 -38.32 24.07 9.36
N SER A 113 -37.25 24.81 9.69
CA SER A 113 -37.36 26.13 10.32
C SER A 113 -38.01 27.21 9.44
N LYS A 114 -38.16 26.96 8.12
CA LYS A 114 -38.93 27.84 7.21
C LYS A 114 -40.44 27.60 7.23
N ARG A 115 -40.93 26.50 7.81
CA ARG A 115 -42.37 26.35 8.09
C ARG A 115 -42.63 26.90 9.49
N ALA A 116 -42.86 28.20 9.57
CA ALA A 116 -43.47 28.81 10.75
C ALA A 116 -44.86 28.18 10.94
N ILE A 117 -44.96 27.22 11.85
CA ILE A 117 -46.25 26.75 12.34
C ILE A 117 -46.70 27.80 13.34
N PHE A 118 -47.46 28.78 12.85
CA PHE A 118 -48.27 29.62 13.73
C PHE A 118 -49.34 28.71 14.32
N ILE A 119 -49.11 28.26 15.55
CA ILE A 119 -50.18 27.71 16.37
C ILE A 119 -50.94 28.93 16.88
N ASP A 120 -52.03 29.29 16.20
CA ASP A 120 -53.04 30.16 16.80
C ASP A 120 -53.60 29.41 18.02
N LYS A 121 -53.09 29.79 19.19
CA LYS A 121 -53.77 29.54 20.45
C LYS A 121 -54.63 30.77 20.72
N ASP A 122 -55.82 30.80 20.15
CA ASP A 122 -56.89 31.67 20.63
C ASP A 122 -58.26 30.98 20.45
N ILE A 123 -58.82 30.63 21.62
CA ILE A 123 -60.24 30.53 22.03
C ILE A 123 -61.13 29.49 21.37
#